data_AF-A0A3N5K1S1-F1
#
_entry.id   AF-A0A3N5K1S1-F1
#
_cell.length_a   1.000
_cell.length_b   1.000
_cell.length_c   1.000
_cell.angle_alpha   90.00
_cell.angle_beta   90.00
_cell.angle_gamma   90.00
#
_symmetry.space_group_name_H-M   'P 1'
#
loop_
_entity.id
_entity.type
_entity.pdbx_description
1 polymer ?
#
loop_
_entity_poly.entity_id
_entity_poly.type
_entity_poly.pdbx_seq_one_letter_code
_entity_poly.pdbx_strand_id
1 'polypeptide(L)'
;MKKKQMILAVLLTVFASGFTQAQNFYPALKKYSDAELEQLDRTYASLMNCRDNNYIENALATVTMIKLDLPANDFPLIKEKIDYISTHSESPGNRYRASLAKMVFANAAMFTEEAAGHYATIGEFFNAVAQRAGIASASTK
;
A
#
# COMPACT_ATOMS: atom_id res chain seq x y z
N MET A 1 -32.36 18.74 23.45
CA MET A 1 -31.01 18.63 22.85
C MET A 1 -31.13 18.21 21.39
N LYS A 2 -30.55 18.98 20.47
CA LYS A 2 -30.81 18.89 19.02
C LYS A 2 -29.84 17.91 18.36
N LYS A 3 -30.35 16.96 17.56
CA LYS A 3 -29.65 15.87 16.86
C LYS A 3 -28.37 16.26 16.07
N LYS A 4 -28.13 17.54 15.83
CA LYS A 4 -26.95 18.03 15.10
C LYS A 4 -25.66 18.15 15.94
N GLN A 5 -25.74 18.09 17.27
CA GLN A 5 -24.55 18.13 18.15
C GLN A 5 -23.99 16.75 18.50
N MET A 6 -24.67 15.66 18.12
CA MET A 6 -24.19 14.29 18.37
C MET A 6 -23.20 13.79 17.31
N ILE A 7 -23.20 14.40 16.12
CA ILE A 7 -22.34 13.96 15.00
C ILE A 7 -20.90 14.49 15.15
N LEU A 8 -20.70 15.60 15.89
CA LEU A 8 -19.38 16.20 16.07
C LEU A 8 -18.52 15.47 17.12
N ALA A 9 -19.13 14.72 18.04
CA ALA A 9 -18.41 13.98 19.07
C ALA A 9 -17.89 12.61 18.59
N VAL A 10 -18.43 12.08 17.49
CA VAL A 10 -18.00 10.79 16.89
C VAL A 10 -16.81 10.99 15.95
N LEU A 11 -16.60 12.21 15.44
CA LEU A 11 -15.47 12.53 14.56
C LEU A 11 -14.15 12.85 15.29
N LEU A 12 -14.17 13.03 16.62
CA LEU A 12 -13.01 13.48 17.40
C LEU A 12 -12.40 12.42 18.34
N THR A 13 -12.99 11.23 18.46
CA THR A 13 -12.48 10.15 19.32
C THR A 13 -11.51 9.17 18.64
N VAL A 14 -11.17 9.38 17.36
CA VAL A 14 -10.24 8.49 16.63
C VAL A 14 -8.76 8.85 16.84
N PHE A 15 -8.44 9.97 17.52
CA PHE A 15 -7.05 10.44 17.67
C PHE A 15 -6.39 10.17 19.03
N ALA A 16 -7.02 9.45 19.96
CA ALA A 16 -6.54 9.32 21.34
C ALA A 16 -6.22 7.89 21.80
N SER A 17 -5.79 7.00 20.91
CA SER A 17 -5.28 5.67 21.29
C SER A 17 -3.91 5.36 20.67
N GLY A 18 -2.99 6.32 20.75
CA GLY A 18 -1.56 6.01 20.69
C GLY A 18 -1.09 5.67 22.10
N PHE A 19 -1.10 4.40 22.50
CA PHE A 19 -0.16 3.78 23.48
C PHE A 19 -0.46 2.30 23.78
N THR A 20 -0.80 1.48 22.77
CA THR A 20 -0.63 0.03 22.90
C THR A 20 0.51 -0.39 21.99
N GLN A 21 1.62 -0.70 22.66
CA GLN A 21 2.90 -1.10 22.10
C GLN A 21 2.75 -2.29 21.14
N ALA A 22 3.37 -2.18 19.97
CA ALA A 22 4.16 -3.21 19.29
C ALA A 22 3.58 -4.62 19.05
N GLN A 23 2.28 -4.85 19.24
CA GLN A 23 1.62 -6.10 18.90
C GLN A 23 0.39 -5.80 18.04
N ASN A 24 0.28 -6.51 16.90
CA ASN A 24 -0.79 -6.45 15.88
C ASN A 24 -0.49 -5.62 14.62
N PHE A 25 0.71 -5.74 14.04
CA PHE A 25 0.91 -5.44 12.60
C PHE A 25 0.54 -6.62 11.68
N TYR A 26 0.05 -7.72 12.24
CA TYR A 26 -0.62 -8.78 11.49
C TYR A 26 -2.06 -8.85 11.97
N PRO A 27 -3.06 -8.39 11.18
CA PRO A 27 -4.37 -8.99 11.29
C PRO A 27 -4.20 -10.44 10.85
N ALA A 28 -3.95 -11.34 11.80
CA ALA A 28 -4.09 -12.77 11.57
C ALA A 28 -5.49 -12.99 10.97
N LEU A 29 -5.54 -13.23 9.66
CA LEU A 29 -6.72 -13.68 8.92
C LEU A 29 -7.99 -12.84 9.14
N LYS A 30 -7.93 -11.50 8.98
CA LYS A 30 -9.17 -10.77 8.70
C LYS A 30 -9.64 -11.25 7.33
N LYS A 31 -10.69 -12.09 7.29
CA LYS A 31 -11.41 -12.37 6.05
C LYS A 31 -12.08 -11.06 5.65
N TYR A 32 -11.46 -10.35 4.70
CA TYR A 32 -12.09 -9.20 4.10
C TYR A 32 -13.34 -9.68 3.37
N SER A 33 -14.47 -9.01 3.62
CA SER A 33 -15.64 -9.13 2.77
C SER A 33 -15.35 -8.53 1.39
N ASP A 34 -16.09 -8.96 0.37
CA ASP A 34 -15.95 -8.42 -0.98
C ASP A 34 -16.15 -6.90 -1.01
N ALA A 35 -17.07 -6.38 -0.19
CA ALA A 35 -17.30 -4.94 -0.05
C ALA A 35 -16.09 -4.20 0.55
N GLU A 36 -15.38 -4.81 1.50
CA GLU A 36 -14.16 -4.22 2.06
C GLU A 36 -13.00 -4.24 1.06
N LEU A 37 -12.87 -5.29 0.26
CA LEU A 37 -11.87 -5.39 -0.81
C LEU A 37 -12.13 -4.35 -1.90
N GLU A 38 -13.39 -4.20 -2.31
CA GLU A 38 -13.80 -3.21 -3.30
C GLU A 38 -13.57 -1.77 -2.78
N GLN A 39 -13.87 -1.53 -1.49
CA GLN A 39 -13.58 -0.25 -0.86
C GLN A 39 -12.08 0.03 -0.78
N LEU A 40 -11.27 -0.97 -0.46
CA LEU A 40 -9.82 -0.88 -0.45
C LEU A 40 -9.29 -0.51 -1.84
N ASP A 41 -9.74 -1.20 -2.88
CA ASP A 41 -9.34 -0.94 -4.28
C ASP A 41 -9.62 0.51 -4.67
N ARG A 42 -10.83 1.00 -4.41
CA ARG A 42 -11.20 2.40 -4.65
C ARG A 42 -10.38 3.40 -3.85
N THR A 43 -10.21 3.16 -2.54
CA THR A 43 -9.54 4.12 -1.65
C THR A 43 -8.08 4.30 -2.04
N TYR A 44 -7.33 3.22 -2.26
CA TYR A 44 -5.91 3.34 -2.63
C TYR A 44 -5.72 3.81 -4.07
N ALA A 45 -6.60 3.44 -5.01
CA ALA A 45 -6.58 4.01 -6.36
C ALA A 45 -6.81 5.54 -6.33
N SER A 46 -7.63 6.04 -5.40
CA SER A 46 -7.84 7.48 -5.20
C SER A 46 -6.60 8.17 -4.63
N LEU A 47 -5.96 7.59 -3.61
CA LEU A 47 -4.72 8.11 -3.02
C LEU A 47 -3.57 8.22 -4.03
N MET A 48 -3.52 7.30 -4.99
CA MET A 48 -2.56 7.32 -6.10
C MET A 48 -2.77 8.47 -7.10
N ASN A 49 -3.91 9.17 -7.06
CA ASN A 49 -4.14 10.38 -7.86
C ASN A 49 -3.72 11.67 -7.15
N CYS A 50 -3.27 11.60 -5.90
CA CYS A 50 -2.81 12.78 -5.16
C CYS A 50 -1.57 13.38 -5.83
N ARG A 51 -1.44 14.72 -5.79
CA ARG A 51 -0.27 15.42 -6.33
C ARG A 51 0.99 15.26 -5.48
N ASP A 52 0.83 14.94 -4.20
CA ASP A 52 1.94 14.76 -3.28
C ASP A 52 2.56 13.37 -3.46
N ASN A 53 3.86 13.35 -3.76
CA ASN A 53 4.62 12.11 -3.94
C ASN A 53 4.58 11.23 -2.69
N ASN A 54 4.52 11.80 -1.49
CA ASN A 54 4.48 11.00 -0.26
C ASN A 54 3.22 10.14 -0.20
N TYR A 55 2.06 10.65 -0.65
CA TYR A 55 0.83 9.85 -0.69
C TYR A 55 0.92 8.73 -1.73
N ILE A 56 1.50 9.02 -2.89
CA ILE A 56 1.71 8.01 -3.94
C ILE A 56 2.65 6.91 -3.44
N GLU A 57 3.79 7.28 -2.85
CA GLU A 57 4.79 6.33 -2.34
C GLU A 57 4.22 5.43 -1.24
N ASN A 58 3.51 6.01 -0.27
CA ASN A 58 2.84 5.25 0.79
C ASN A 58 1.76 4.32 0.21
N ALA A 59 0.95 4.81 -0.75
CA ALA A 59 -0.08 4.00 -1.39
C ALA A 59 0.54 2.82 -2.15
N LEU A 60 1.59 3.04 -2.93
CA LEU A 60 2.30 1.98 -3.66
C LEU A 60 2.87 0.92 -2.72
N ALA A 61 3.53 1.33 -1.64
CA ALA A 61 4.07 0.40 -0.64
C ALA A 61 2.95 -0.45 -0.02
N THR A 62 1.88 0.23 0.42
CA THR A 62 0.76 -0.41 1.11
C THR A 62 0.03 -1.42 0.23
N VAL A 63 -0.31 -1.06 -1.01
CA VAL A 63 -1.01 -2.00 -1.91
C VAL A 63 -0.13 -3.17 -2.34
N THR A 64 1.20 -2.96 -2.41
CA THR A 64 2.13 -4.05 -2.71
C THR A 64 2.14 -5.05 -1.58
N MET A 65 2.22 -4.61 -0.32
CA MET A 65 2.09 -5.49 0.85
C MET A 65 0.74 -6.20 0.88
N ILE A 66 -0.37 -5.48 0.66
CA ILE A 66 -1.72 -6.08 0.60
C ILE A 66 -1.78 -7.18 -0.46
N LYS A 67 -1.17 -6.98 -1.63
CA LYS A 67 -1.13 -8.00 -2.68
C LYS A 67 -0.31 -9.23 -2.28
N LEU A 68 0.73 -9.06 -1.48
CA LEU A 68 1.50 -10.19 -0.93
C LEU A 68 0.69 -10.98 0.12
N ASP A 69 -0.08 -10.28 0.95
CA ASP A 69 -0.96 -10.91 1.95
C ASP A 69 -2.20 -11.57 1.33
N LEU A 70 -2.69 -11.01 0.22
CA LEU A 70 -3.91 -11.42 -0.48
C LEU A 70 -3.61 -11.76 -1.96
N PRO A 71 -2.75 -12.76 -2.24
CA PRO A 71 -2.25 -13.00 -3.60
C PRO A 71 -3.34 -13.43 -4.58
N ALA A 72 -4.41 -14.09 -4.09
CA ALA A 72 -5.53 -14.55 -4.91
C ALA A 72 -6.54 -13.45 -5.26
N ASN A 73 -6.54 -12.32 -4.55
CA ASN A 73 -7.50 -11.24 -4.75
C ASN A 73 -7.11 -10.34 -5.93
N ASP A 74 -8.12 -9.84 -6.64
CA ASP A 74 -7.93 -8.89 -7.73
C ASP A 74 -8.27 -7.47 -7.26
N PHE A 75 -7.48 -6.51 -7.76
CA PHE A 75 -7.57 -5.09 -7.41
C PHE A 75 -7.43 -4.27 -8.70
N PRO A 76 -8.45 -4.28 -9.57
CA PRO A 76 -8.36 -3.75 -10.92
C PRO A 76 -8.06 -2.25 -10.96
N LEU A 77 -8.63 -1.44 -10.05
CA LEU A 77 -8.40 0.00 -10.04
C LEU A 77 -6.98 0.33 -9.58
N ILE A 78 -6.49 -0.33 -8.54
CA ILE A 78 -5.10 -0.21 -8.10
C ILE A 78 -4.15 -0.62 -9.23
N LYS A 79 -4.42 -1.74 -9.90
CA LYS A 79 -3.58 -2.23 -11.01
C LYS A 79 -3.50 -1.22 -12.15
N GLU A 80 -4.63 -0.65 -12.56
CA GLU A 80 -4.68 0.41 -13.56
C GLU A 80 -3.82 1.62 -13.15
N LYS A 81 -3.89 2.02 -11.87
CA LYS A 81 -3.10 3.15 -11.35
C LYS A 81 -1.62 2.85 -11.26
N ILE A 82 -1.24 1.64 -10.85
CA ILE A 82 0.16 1.19 -10.88
C ILE A 82 0.70 1.24 -12.31
N ASP A 83 -0.06 0.73 -13.28
CA ASP A 83 0.31 0.76 -14.69
C ASP A 83 0.50 2.19 -15.20
N TYR A 84 -0.44 3.08 -14.89
CA TYR A 84 -0.34 4.49 -15.24
C TYR A 84 0.88 5.17 -14.61
N ILE A 85 1.09 5.01 -13.30
CA ILE A 85 2.20 5.65 -12.57
C ILE A 85 3.55 5.14 -13.07
N SER A 86 3.67 3.85 -13.38
CA SER A 86 4.92 3.25 -13.87
C SER A 86 5.45 3.90 -15.15
N THR A 87 4.55 4.51 -15.94
CA THR A 87 4.84 5.06 -17.26
C THR A 87 4.74 6.59 -17.30
N HIS A 88 3.79 7.18 -16.57
CA HIS A 88 3.42 8.60 -16.71
C HIS A 88 3.75 9.47 -15.51
N SER A 89 4.15 8.93 -14.36
CA SER A 89 4.47 9.76 -13.19
C SER A 89 5.67 10.66 -13.49
N GLU A 90 5.62 11.94 -13.12
CA GLU A 90 6.74 12.86 -13.29
C GLU A 90 7.93 12.48 -12.39
N SER A 91 7.66 11.93 -11.20
CA SER A 91 8.66 11.44 -10.25
C SER A 91 9.30 10.14 -10.73
N PRO A 92 10.62 10.11 -11.02
CA PRO A 92 11.32 8.87 -11.37
C PRO A 92 11.24 7.81 -10.27
N GLY A 93 11.25 8.24 -9.00
CA GLY A 93 11.10 7.35 -7.85
C GLY A 93 9.73 6.66 -7.84
N ASN A 94 8.65 7.37 -8.18
CA ASN A 94 7.32 6.77 -8.28
C ASN A 94 7.22 5.81 -9.47
N ARG A 95 7.78 6.16 -10.63
CA ARG A 95 7.83 5.24 -11.78
C ARG A 95 8.54 3.94 -11.44
N TYR A 96 9.69 4.04 -10.76
CA TYR A 96 10.47 2.88 -10.33
C TYR A 96 9.69 1.99 -9.36
N ARG A 97 9.15 2.57 -8.27
CA ARG A 97 8.38 1.81 -7.27
C ARG A 97 7.11 1.20 -7.86
N ALA A 98 6.40 1.91 -8.73
CA ALA A 98 5.25 1.37 -9.44
C ALA A 98 5.63 0.22 -10.38
N SER A 99 6.80 0.28 -11.03
CA SER A 99 7.29 -0.84 -11.85
C SER A 99 7.56 -2.09 -11.00
N LEU A 100 8.10 -1.93 -9.79
CA LEU A 100 8.28 -3.04 -8.85
C LEU A 100 6.94 -3.57 -8.32
N ALA A 101 6.03 -2.69 -7.92
CA ALA A 101 4.68 -3.07 -7.51
C ALA A 101 3.96 -3.85 -8.62
N LYS A 102 4.10 -3.43 -9.88
CA LYS A 102 3.56 -4.14 -11.04
C LYS A 102 4.08 -5.58 -11.14
N MET A 103 5.36 -5.82 -10.87
CA MET A 103 5.93 -7.18 -10.86
C MET A 103 5.32 -8.03 -9.75
N VAL A 104 5.15 -7.47 -8.55
CA VAL A 104 4.49 -8.16 -7.43
C VAL A 104 3.04 -8.50 -7.78
N PHE A 105 2.30 -7.57 -8.39
CA PHE A 105 0.93 -7.81 -8.83
C PHE A 105 0.82 -8.89 -9.90
N ALA A 106 1.83 -9.01 -10.77
CA ALA A 106 1.88 -10.05 -11.79
C ALA A 106 2.26 -11.43 -11.23
N ASN A 107 3.09 -11.49 -10.18
CA ASN A 107 3.56 -12.75 -9.62
C ASN A 107 3.89 -12.64 -8.11
N ALA A 108 2.86 -12.51 -7.27
CA ALA A 108 3.03 -12.35 -5.81
C ALA A 108 3.76 -13.54 -5.16
N ALA A 109 3.64 -14.74 -5.73
CA ALA A 109 4.28 -15.96 -5.22
C ALA A 109 5.82 -15.88 -5.25
N MET A 110 6.40 -15.08 -6.15
CA MET A 110 7.85 -14.85 -6.22
C MET A 110 8.38 -14.02 -5.03
N PHE A 111 7.50 -13.28 -4.35
CA PHE A 111 7.87 -12.27 -3.35
C PHE A 111 7.34 -12.60 -1.94
N THR A 112 7.21 -13.89 -1.63
CA THR A 112 6.63 -14.37 -0.37
C THR A 112 7.48 -14.01 0.85
N GLU A 113 8.81 -13.92 0.69
CA GLU A 113 9.71 -13.49 1.77
C GLU A 113 9.49 -12.01 2.11
N GLU A 114 9.15 -11.19 1.12
CA GLU A 114 8.90 -9.77 1.33
C GLU A 114 7.59 -9.49 2.08
N ALA A 115 6.66 -10.46 2.12
CA ALA A 115 5.44 -10.40 2.94
C ALA A 115 5.74 -10.57 4.45
N ALA A 116 6.75 -11.38 4.77
CA ALA A 116 7.15 -11.68 6.14
C ALA A 116 8.23 -10.74 6.69
N GLY A 117 8.82 -9.90 5.82
CA GLY A 117 9.88 -8.98 6.17
C GLY A 117 9.42 -7.81 7.06
N HIS A 118 10.32 -7.35 7.93
CA HIS A 118 10.15 -6.10 8.67
C HIS A 118 11.08 -5.04 8.08
N TYR A 119 10.51 -4.04 7.42
CA TYR A 119 11.24 -2.95 6.79
C TYR A 119 11.06 -1.67 7.59
N ALA A 120 12.15 -0.95 7.86
CA ALA A 120 12.09 0.32 8.59
C ALA A 120 11.60 1.46 7.69
N THR A 121 11.79 1.34 6.37
CA THR A 121 11.39 2.36 5.40
C THR A 121 10.77 1.78 4.13
N ILE A 122 9.99 2.61 3.41
CA ILE A 122 9.48 2.29 2.07
C ILE A 122 10.62 1.99 1.09
N GLY A 123 11.75 2.69 1.23
CA GLY A 123 12.93 2.46 0.40
C GLY A 123 13.52 1.06 0.61
N GLU A 124 13.66 0.63 1.87
CA GLU A 124 14.14 -0.72 2.20
C GLU A 124 13.21 -1.81 1.66
N PHE A 125 11.90 -1.63 1.80
CA PHE A 125 10.91 -2.56 1.24
C PHE A 125 11.07 -2.72 -0.28
N PHE A 126 11.07 -1.62 -1.02
CA PHE A 126 11.21 -1.70 -2.48
C PHE A 126 12.61 -2.15 -2.92
N ASN A 127 13.65 -1.91 -2.14
CA ASN A 127 14.98 -2.46 -2.40
C ASN A 127 14.98 -3.99 -2.25
N ALA A 128 14.30 -4.56 -1.25
CA ALA A 128 14.16 -6.00 -1.11
C ALA A 128 13.39 -6.62 -2.29
N VAL A 129 12.29 -5.99 -2.71
CA VAL A 129 11.53 -6.40 -3.91
C VAL A 129 12.43 -6.36 -5.16
N ALA A 130 13.22 -5.31 -5.34
CA ALA A 130 14.15 -5.19 -6.46
C ALA A 130 15.24 -6.28 -6.44
N GLN A 131 15.81 -6.56 -5.26
CA GLN A 131 16.79 -7.63 -5.09
C GLN A 131 16.21 -9.00 -5.44
N ARG A 132 14.99 -9.29 -4.97
CA ARG A 132 14.26 -10.52 -5.34
C ARG A 132 14.07 -10.65 -6.85
N ALA A 133 13.74 -9.53 -7.50
CA ALA A 133 13.57 -9.44 -8.94
C ALA A 133 14.89 -9.50 -9.74
N GLY A 134 16.06 -9.53 -9.08
CA GLY A 134 17.36 -9.50 -9.74
C GLY A 134 17.71 -8.15 -10.36
N ILE A 135 17.06 -7.07 -9.91
CA ILE A 135 17.29 -5.71 -10.39
C ILE A 135 18.33 -5.05 -9.48
N ALA A 136 19.44 -4.61 -10.06
CA ALA A 136 20.44 -3.85 -9.31
C ALA A 136 19.78 -2.60 -8.68
N SER A 137 19.86 -2.49 -7.35
CA SER A 137 19.31 -1.34 -6.63
C SER A 137 19.96 -0.06 -7.13
N ALA A 138 19.15 0.94 -7.49
CA ALA A 138 19.66 2.26 -7.82
C ALA A 138 20.38 2.82 -6.59
N SER A 139 21.70 2.91 -6.66
CA SER A 139 22.54 3.47 -5.60
C SER A 139 22.11 4.92 -5.36
N THR A 140 21.32 5.16 -4.32
CA THR A 140 21.04 6.50 -3.80
C THR A 140 22.33 7.02 -3.17
N LYS A 141 23.09 7.81 -3.94
CA LYS A 141 24.11 8.72 -3.41
C LYS A 141 23.44 9.94 -2.78
#